data_AF-A0A0E3K139-F1
#
_entry.id   AF-A0A0E3K139-F1
#
_cell.length_a   1.000
_cell.length_b   1.000
_cell.length_c   1.000
_cell.angle_alpha   90.00
_cell.angle_beta   90.00
_cell.angle_gamma   90.00
#
_symmetry.space_group_name_H-M   'P 1'
#
loop_
_entity.id
_entity.type
_entity.pdbx_description
1 polymer ?
#
loop_
_entity_poly.entity_id
_entity_poly.type
_entity_poly.pdbx_seq_one_letter_code
_entity_poly.pdbx_strand_id
1 'polypeptide(L)'
;MLKKLKINNLVAVLIIVCIILVTSLTACQNKSVSSGENSNKKSEVTKTIVDMDGNSVKVPQKITKVATSWPGFCNVIFTVSGKNNKIVATSPAIKKSYPWAIKLYPELKNISYPFNGETTNIEQLLKSKPDVAFLRKGDNIQKVKDAGIPVIMIDYKHNSVEDELLPVK
;
A
#
# COMPACT_ATOMS: atom_id res chain seq x y z
N MET A 1 -5.08 -56.92 -15.44
CA MET A 1 -6.33 -57.71 -15.28
C MET A 1 -7.34 -56.88 -14.50
N LEU A 2 -8.20 -56.10 -15.17
CA LEU A 2 -9.29 -55.39 -14.48
C LEU A 2 -10.46 -56.36 -14.31
N LYS A 3 -10.75 -56.74 -13.06
CA LYS A 3 -11.96 -57.53 -12.73
C LYS A 3 -13.17 -56.71 -13.16
N LYS A 4 -14.04 -57.28 -14.00
CA LYS A 4 -15.30 -56.64 -14.42
C LYS A 4 -16.12 -56.30 -13.17
N LEU A 5 -16.19 -55.02 -12.83
CA LEU A 5 -16.99 -54.55 -11.71
C LEU A 5 -18.46 -54.66 -12.12
N LYS A 6 -19.25 -55.43 -11.36
CA LYS A 6 -20.68 -55.61 -11.64
C LYS A 6 -21.38 -54.24 -11.59
N ILE A 7 -22.36 -54.02 -12.48
CA ILE A 7 -23.06 -52.72 -12.63
C ILE A 7 -23.59 -52.19 -11.29
N ASN A 8 -24.08 -53.06 -10.41
CA ASN A 8 -24.58 -52.68 -9.07
C ASN A 8 -23.46 -52.13 -8.17
N ASN A 9 -22.22 -52.58 -8.34
CA ASN A 9 -21.05 -52.07 -7.61
C ASN A 9 -20.55 -50.75 -8.21
N LEU A 10 -20.76 -50.53 -9.52
CA LEU A 10 -20.44 -49.25 -10.17
C LEU A 10 -21.43 -48.16 -9.74
N VAL A 11 -22.72 -48.50 -9.62
CA VAL A 11 -23.77 -47.60 -9.09
C VAL A 11 -23.49 -47.24 -7.63
N ALA A 12 -23.09 -48.22 -6.80
CA ALA A 12 -22.73 -47.97 -5.41
C ALA A 12 -21.51 -47.03 -5.28
N VAL A 13 -20.49 -47.20 -6.13
CA VAL A 13 -19.30 -46.32 -6.16
C VAL A 13 -19.67 -44.90 -6.62
N LEU A 14 -20.58 -44.76 -7.59
CA LEU A 14 -21.04 -43.45 -8.05
C LEU A 14 -21.83 -42.69 -6.97
N ILE A 15 -22.67 -43.40 -6.20
CA ILE A 15 -23.43 -42.82 -5.09
C ILE A 15 -22.48 -42.36 -3.96
N ILE A 16 -21.45 -43.14 -3.65
CA ILE A 16 -20.44 -42.78 -2.63
C ILE A 16 -19.63 -41.54 -3.07
N VAL A 17 -19.26 -41.44 -4.35
CA VAL A 17 -18.54 -40.27 -4.89
C VAL A 17 -19.42 -39.01 -4.86
N CYS A 18 -20.70 -39.13 -5.18
CA CYS A 18 -21.66 -38.01 -5.08
C CYS A 18 -21.86 -37.53 -3.63
N ILE A 19 -21.83 -38.44 -2.64
CA ILE A 19 -21.96 -38.07 -1.22
C ILE A 19 -20.71 -37.32 -0.72
N ILE A 20 -19.51 -37.68 -1.20
CA ILE A 20 -18.25 -37.02 -0.85
C ILE A 20 -18.13 -35.62 -1.48
N LEU A 21 -18.77 -35.39 -2.63
CA LEU A 21 -18.80 -34.08 -3.30
C LEU A 21 -19.74 -33.06 -2.64
N VAL A 22 -20.72 -33.51 -1.84
CA VAL A 22 -21.70 -32.61 -1.20
C VAL A 22 -21.21 -32.06 0.15
N THR A 23 -20.18 -32.65 0.78
CA THR A 23 -19.69 -32.23 2.10
C THR A 23 -18.65 -31.10 2.08
N SER A 24 -18.29 -30.57 0.91
CA SER A 24 -17.30 -29.48 0.77
C SER A 24 -17.88 -28.05 0.72
N LEU A 25 -19.19 -27.86 0.97
CA LEU A 25 -19.82 -26.52 0.97
C LEU A 25 -20.29 -25.98 2.34
N THR A 26 -19.95 -26.63 3.46
CA THR A 26 -20.26 -26.09 4.80
C THR A 26 -19.00 -25.84 5.62
N ALA A 27 -18.21 -24.85 5.19
CA ALA A 27 -17.08 -24.33 5.97
C ALA A 27 -16.98 -22.81 5.80
N CYS A 28 -18.02 -22.08 6.22
CA CYS A 28 -17.97 -20.68 6.66
C CYS A 28 -19.27 -20.33 7.40
N GLN A 29 -19.53 -20.96 8.54
CA GLN A 29 -20.51 -20.46 9.50
C GLN A 29 -19.74 -19.85 10.67
N ASN A 30 -19.41 -18.56 10.52
CA ASN A 30 -18.84 -17.76 11.59
C ASN A 30 -19.93 -17.57 12.66
N LYS A 31 -19.86 -18.33 13.75
CA LYS A 31 -20.56 -18.00 14.99
C LYS A 31 -20.02 -16.66 15.50
N SER A 32 -20.76 -15.59 15.26
CA SER A 32 -20.64 -14.36 16.03
C SER A 32 -21.12 -14.65 17.45
N VAL A 33 -20.19 -15.04 18.32
CA VAL A 33 -20.35 -14.89 19.76
C VAL A 33 -20.34 -13.38 20.02
N SER A 34 -21.50 -12.88 20.43
CA SER A 34 -21.67 -11.54 20.97
C SER A 34 -20.89 -11.43 22.28
N SER A 35 -19.69 -10.86 22.19
CA SER A 35 -19.03 -10.20 23.31
C SER A 35 -19.03 -8.72 22.96
N GLY A 36 -19.80 -7.94 23.72
CA GLY A 36 -19.88 -6.51 23.57
C GLY A 36 -18.52 -5.87 23.80
N GLU A 37 -17.99 -5.24 22.75
CA GLU A 37 -17.04 -4.15 22.89
C GLU A 37 -17.50 -3.03 21.97
N ASN A 38 -17.90 -1.94 22.62
CA ASN A 38 -18.33 -0.71 22.01
C ASN A 38 -17.09 0.02 21.44
N SER A 39 -16.50 -0.57 20.39
CA SER A 39 -15.42 0.05 19.64
C SER A 39 -16.04 0.74 18.44
N ASN A 40 -16.31 2.04 18.59
CA ASN A 40 -16.65 2.94 17.50
C ASN A 40 -15.43 3.08 16.56
N LYS A 41 -15.09 2.00 15.84
CA LYS A 41 -14.08 2.00 14.79
C LYS A 41 -14.76 2.61 13.58
N LYS A 42 -14.69 3.93 13.49
CA LYS A 42 -15.00 4.68 12.27
C LYS A 42 -14.24 3.98 11.14
N SER A 43 -14.96 3.20 10.34
CA SER A 43 -14.38 2.47 9.23
C SER A 43 -13.87 3.52 8.27
N GLU A 44 -12.56 3.77 8.26
CA GLU A 44 -11.98 4.75 7.35
C GLU A 44 -12.23 4.25 5.93
N VAL A 45 -12.96 5.04 5.16
CA VAL A 45 -13.20 4.77 3.75
C VAL A 45 -11.84 4.74 3.07
N THR A 46 -11.59 3.67 2.33
CA THR A 46 -10.32 3.40 1.65
C THR A 46 -10.56 3.22 0.15
N LYS A 47 -9.49 3.42 -0.64
CA LYS A 47 -9.44 3.09 -2.06
C LYS A 47 -8.19 2.29 -2.37
N THR A 48 -8.24 1.51 -3.43
CA THR A 48 -7.08 0.80 -3.97
C THR A 48 -6.53 1.56 -5.17
N ILE A 49 -5.22 1.67 -5.24
CA ILE A 49 -4.48 2.21 -6.40
C ILE A 49 -3.45 1.19 -6.86
N VAL A 50 -2.97 1.32 -8.10
CA VAL A 50 -1.80 0.60 -8.59
C VAL A 50 -0.65 1.60 -8.69
N ASP A 51 0.48 1.33 -8.03
CA ASP A 51 1.65 2.21 -8.03
C ASP A 51 2.59 1.98 -9.23
N MET A 52 3.65 2.78 -9.35
CA MET A 52 4.55 2.78 -10.53
C MET A 52 5.44 1.53 -10.61
N ASP A 53 5.44 0.68 -9.57
CA ASP A 53 6.12 -0.61 -9.56
C ASP A 53 5.09 -1.77 -9.66
N GLY A 54 3.83 -1.45 -10.00
CA GLY A 54 2.75 -2.42 -10.24
C GLY A 54 2.04 -2.93 -8.99
N ASN A 55 2.32 -2.39 -7.81
CA ASN A 55 1.72 -2.88 -6.57
C ASN A 55 0.29 -2.35 -6.39
N SER A 56 -0.63 -3.23 -6.00
CA SER A 56 -1.96 -2.80 -5.51
C SER A 56 -1.86 -2.32 -4.06
N VAL A 57 -2.10 -1.04 -3.83
CA VAL A 57 -1.95 -0.38 -2.52
C VAL A 57 -3.29 0.16 -2.04
N LYS A 58 -3.69 -0.22 -0.82
CA LYS A 58 -4.88 0.31 -0.16
C LYS A 58 -4.50 1.56 0.64
N VAL A 59 -5.17 2.68 0.36
CA VAL A 59 -4.92 3.98 1.01
C VAL A 59 -6.22 4.61 1.50
N PRO A 60 -6.17 5.54 2.47
CA PRO A 60 -7.35 6.31 2.86
C PRO A 60 -7.95 7.07 1.67
N GLN A 61 -9.28 7.20 1.65
CA GLN A 61 -9.99 7.95 0.60
C GLN A 61 -9.57 9.42 0.54
N LYS A 62 -9.22 9.99 1.71
CA LYS A 62 -8.74 11.37 1.85
C LYS A 62 -7.32 11.38 2.42
N ILE A 63 -6.35 11.80 1.61
CA ILE A 63 -4.94 11.93 2.00
C ILE A 63 -4.64 13.39 2.32
N THR A 64 -4.23 13.65 3.55
CA THR A 64 -3.91 14.96 4.12
C THR A 64 -2.47 15.08 4.60
N LYS A 65 -1.83 13.98 4.99
CA LYS A 65 -0.45 13.92 5.47
C LYS A 65 0.36 12.94 4.63
N VAL A 66 1.43 13.43 4.05
CA VAL A 66 2.27 12.69 3.11
C VAL A 66 3.70 12.67 3.62
N ALA A 67 4.33 11.50 3.59
CA ALA A 67 5.77 11.35 3.71
C ALA A 67 6.38 11.03 2.33
N THR A 68 7.60 11.48 2.06
CA THR A 68 8.35 11.01 0.89
C THR A 68 9.85 10.99 1.12
N SER A 69 10.53 9.94 0.70
CA SER A 69 12.00 9.85 0.75
C SER A 69 12.68 10.73 -0.30
N TRP A 70 11.96 11.17 -1.33
CA TRP A 70 12.53 11.90 -2.46
C TRP A 70 12.18 13.40 -2.44
N PRO A 71 13.16 14.29 -2.17
CA PRO A 71 12.91 15.73 -2.11
C PRO A 71 12.31 16.34 -3.38
N GLY A 72 12.65 15.82 -4.56
CA GLY A 72 12.12 16.33 -5.84
C GLY A 72 10.62 16.11 -5.98
N PHE A 73 10.10 15.01 -5.40
CA PHE A 73 8.68 14.68 -5.45
C PHE A 73 7.81 15.64 -4.63
N CYS A 74 8.39 16.33 -3.63
CA CYS A 74 7.70 17.39 -2.90
C CYS A 74 7.11 18.45 -3.83
N ASN A 75 7.82 18.79 -4.90
CA ASN A 75 7.37 19.78 -5.89
C ASN A 75 6.13 19.30 -6.66
N VAL A 76 6.10 18.01 -7.03
CA VAL A 76 4.94 17.39 -7.69
C VAL A 76 3.73 17.43 -6.76
N ILE A 77 3.92 17.09 -5.48
CA ILE A 77 2.86 17.13 -4.47
C ILE A 77 2.28 18.54 -4.34
N PHE A 78 3.11 19.59 -4.32
CA PHE A 78 2.64 20.96 -4.24
C PHE A 78 1.85 21.38 -5.47
N THR A 79 2.39 21.12 -6.66
CA THR A 79 1.74 21.48 -7.93
C THR A 79 0.38 20.81 -8.08
N VAL A 80 0.28 19.50 -7.80
CA VAL A 80 -0.96 18.75 -7.98
C VAL A 80 -1.97 19.04 -6.87
N SER A 81 -1.53 19.24 -5.63
CA SER A 81 -2.46 19.43 -4.52
C SER A 81 -2.94 20.87 -4.34
N GLY A 82 -2.23 21.85 -4.92
CA GLY A 82 -2.43 23.28 -4.66
C GLY A 82 -2.27 23.65 -3.18
N LYS A 83 -1.71 22.75 -2.35
CA LYS A 83 -1.59 22.88 -0.90
C LYS A 83 -0.17 22.58 -0.47
N ASN A 84 0.38 23.46 0.32
CA ASN A 84 1.76 23.40 0.78
C ASN A 84 1.93 22.60 2.11
N ASN A 85 0.85 22.44 2.88
CA ASN A 85 0.90 21.81 4.21
C ASN A 85 0.67 20.29 4.22
N LYS A 86 0.65 19.61 3.07
CA LYS A 86 0.42 18.16 3.02
C LYS A 86 1.65 17.33 3.41
N ILE A 87 2.85 17.87 3.26
CA ILE A 87 4.09 17.11 3.48
C ILE A 87 4.45 17.20 4.96
N VAL A 88 4.48 16.05 5.65
CA VAL A 88 4.79 15.96 7.10
C VAL A 88 6.16 15.36 7.38
N ALA A 89 6.76 14.69 6.39
CA ALA A 89 8.08 14.11 6.50
C ALA A 89 8.79 14.02 5.14
N THR A 90 10.07 14.39 5.07
CA THR A 90 10.89 14.16 3.87
C THR A 90 12.38 13.95 4.17
N SER A 91 13.23 13.84 3.16
CA SER A 91 14.68 13.77 3.35
C SER A 91 15.27 15.14 3.68
N PRO A 92 16.26 15.25 4.59
CA PRO A 92 16.88 16.54 4.91
C PRO A 92 17.59 17.18 3.70
N ALA A 93 17.87 16.40 2.64
CA ALA A 93 18.44 16.87 1.39
C ALA A 93 17.58 17.97 0.72
N ILE A 94 16.28 18.08 1.01
CA ILE A 94 15.43 19.18 0.52
C ILE A 94 16.02 20.56 0.82
N LYS A 95 16.64 20.74 2.00
CA LYS A 95 17.20 22.03 2.45
C LYS A 95 18.38 22.49 1.59
N LYS A 96 19.18 21.54 1.09
CA LYS A 96 20.39 21.81 0.30
C LYS A 96 20.11 21.78 -1.19
N SER A 97 19.35 20.79 -1.66
CA SER A 97 19.11 20.55 -3.08
C SER A 97 18.00 21.42 -3.67
N TYR A 98 17.07 21.92 -2.84
CA TYR A 98 15.91 22.71 -3.30
C TYR A 98 15.71 23.95 -2.41
N PRO A 99 16.70 24.87 -2.30
CA PRO A 99 16.60 26.05 -1.45
C PRO A 99 15.43 26.97 -1.85
N TRP A 100 15.04 26.95 -3.13
CA TRP A 100 13.86 27.66 -3.62
C TRP A 100 12.56 27.11 -3.04
N ALA A 101 12.45 25.78 -2.86
CA ALA A 101 11.25 25.16 -2.31
C ALA A 101 11.05 25.59 -0.85
N ILE A 102 12.14 25.69 -0.09
CA ILE A 102 12.14 26.21 1.28
C ILE A 102 11.75 27.70 1.34
N LYS A 103 12.03 28.48 0.29
CA LYS A 103 11.63 29.89 0.20
C LYS A 103 10.14 30.04 -0.10
N LEU A 104 9.60 29.21 -1.00
CA LEU A 104 8.17 29.22 -1.35
C LEU A 104 7.29 28.56 -0.27
N TYR A 105 7.83 27.54 0.40
CA TYR A 105 7.13 26.67 1.35
C TYR A 105 7.94 26.59 2.66
N PRO A 106 7.98 27.67 3.45
CA PRO A 106 8.82 27.76 4.64
C PRO A 106 8.46 26.76 5.74
N GLU A 107 7.23 26.25 5.77
CA GLU A 107 6.78 25.19 6.69
C GLU A 107 7.61 23.91 6.55
N LEU A 108 8.19 23.66 5.37
CA LEU A 108 9.09 22.55 5.14
C LEU A 108 10.33 22.58 6.03
N LYS A 109 10.67 23.69 6.68
CA LYS A 109 11.80 23.78 7.63
C LYS A 109 11.53 23.05 8.95
N ASN A 110 10.26 22.91 9.31
CA ASN A 110 9.79 22.49 10.63
C ASN A 110 9.12 21.10 10.62
N ILE A 111 9.20 20.37 9.50
CA ILE A 111 8.66 19.01 9.39
C ILE A 111 9.68 17.96 9.83
N SER A 112 9.25 16.70 9.87
CA SER A 112 10.12 15.56 10.20
C SER A 112 11.10 15.24 9.05
N TYR A 113 12.30 14.76 9.38
CA TYR A 113 13.31 14.34 8.39
C TYR A 113 13.81 12.90 8.57
N PRO A 114 12.95 11.89 8.50
CA PRO A 114 13.33 10.52 8.86
C PRO A 114 14.15 9.79 7.78
N PHE A 115 14.27 10.34 6.56
CA PHE A 115 14.92 9.67 5.42
C PHE A 115 16.35 10.19 5.19
N ASN A 116 17.34 9.62 5.89
CA ASN A 116 18.72 10.14 5.90
C ASN A 116 19.65 9.47 4.87
N GLY A 117 19.11 9.01 3.74
CA GLY A 117 19.87 8.37 2.66
C GLY A 117 20.14 6.89 2.93
N GLU A 118 20.93 6.57 3.94
CA GLU A 118 21.31 5.19 4.25
C GLU A 118 20.25 4.46 5.10
N THR A 119 19.47 5.19 5.91
CA THR A 119 18.49 4.61 6.81
C THR A 119 17.18 5.41 6.85
N THR A 120 16.13 4.75 7.34
CA THR A 120 14.86 5.42 7.67
C THR A 120 14.65 5.36 9.17
N ASN A 121 14.54 6.51 9.84
CA ASN A 121 14.13 6.59 11.23
C ASN A 121 12.61 6.38 11.34
N ILE A 122 12.21 5.12 11.58
CA ILE A 122 10.80 4.73 11.65
C ILE A 122 10.06 5.39 12.82
N GLU A 123 10.70 5.56 13.97
CA GLU A 123 10.08 6.21 15.13
C GLU A 123 9.72 7.67 14.82
N GLN A 124 10.66 8.41 14.22
CA GLN A 124 10.45 9.79 13.81
C GLN A 124 9.40 9.91 12.69
N LEU A 125 9.34 8.91 11.79
CA LEU A 125 8.31 8.83 10.76
C LEU A 125 6.92 8.60 11.38
N LEU A 126 6.78 7.65 12.31
CA LEU A 126 5.51 7.37 13.00
C LEU A 126 4.99 8.56 13.80
N LYS A 127 5.88 9.32 14.46
CA LYS A 127 5.51 10.57 15.17
C LYS A 127 4.89 11.61 14.23
N SER A 128 5.30 11.63 12.96
CA SER A 128 4.72 12.54 11.95
C SER A 128 3.33 12.12 11.45
N LYS A 129 2.89 10.89 11.76
CA LYS A 129 1.58 10.31 11.43
C LYS A 129 1.19 10.51 9.95
N PRO A 130 1.99 10.05 8.98
CA PRO A 130 1.63 10.13 7.58
C PRO A 130 0.46 9.20 7.26
N ASP A 131 -0.44 9.64 6.37
CA ASP A 131 -1.50 8.80 5.82
C ASP A 131 -0.92 7.82 4.77
N VAL A 132 0.17 8.23 4.11
CA VAL A 132 0.86 7.47 3.07
C VAL A 132 2.32 7.93 2.95
N ALA A 133 3.21 7.01 2.54
CA ALA A 133 4.59 7.29 2.20
C ALA A 133 4.87 6.99 0.72
N PHE A 134 5.42 7.97 -0.01
CA PHE A 134 5.91 7.79 -1.37
C PHE A 134 7.41 7.49 -1.35
N LEU A 135 7.79 6.28 -1.73
CA LEU A 135 9.16 5.75 -1.64
C LEU A 135 9.70 5.32 -3.01
N ARG A 136 11.01 5.13 -3.08
CA ARG A 136 11.75 4.69 -4.27
C ARG A 136 12.55 3.43 -3.97
N LYS A 137 13.05 2.80 -5.02
CA LYS A 137 13.96 1.67 -4.93
C LYS A 137 15.19 2.06 -4.12
N GLY A 138 15.57 1.19 -3.19
CA GLY A 138 16.68 1.41 -2.26
C GLY A 138 16.26 1.97 -0.90
N ASP A 139 15.03 2.45 -0.75
CA ASP A 139 14.50 2.80 0.58
C ASP A 139 14.22 1.56 1.44
N ASN A 140 14.11 1.76 2.76
CA ASN A 140 13.69 0.72 3.72
C ASN A 140 12.18 0.41 3.64
N ILE A 141 11.70 0.01 2.46
CA ILE A 141 10.27 -0.17 2.13
C ILE A 141 9.56 -1.09 3.14
N GLN A 142 10.15 -2.26 3.41
CA GLN A 142 9.52 -3.26 4.29
C GLN A 142 9.34 -2.72 5.71
N LYS A 143 10.34 -2.03 6.26
CA LYS A 143 10.25 -1.43 7.60
C LYS A 143 9.13 -0.39 7.70
N VAL A 144 8.89 0.38 6.64
CA VAL A 144 7.80 1.37 6.60
C VAL A 144 6.44 0.68 6.51
N LYS A 145 6.32 -0.40 5.71
CA LYS A 145 5.11 -1.22 5.63
C LYS A 145 4.81 -1.92 6.96
N ASP A 146 5.81 -2.50 7.61
CA ASP A 146 5.68 -3.19 8.91
C ASP A 146 5.25 -2.23 10.03
N ALA A 147 5.60 -0.94 9.89
CA ALA A 147 5.13 0.12 10.77
C ALA A 147 3.66 0.54 10.52
N GLY A 148 2.97 -0.11 9.57
CA GLY A 148 1.56 0.13 9.26
C GLY A 148 1.30 1.34 8.36
N ILE A 149 2.34 1.92 7.75
CA ILE A 149 2.19 3.06 6.85
C ILE A 149 2.01 2.52 5.41
N PRO A 150 0.93 2.87 4.70
CA PRO A 150 0.79 2.53 3.29
C PRO A 150 1.94 3.12 2.47
N VAL A 151 2.57 2.30 1.62
CA VAL A 151 3.68 2.72 0.75
C VAL A 151 3.23 2.70 -0.70
N ILE A 152 3.46 3.82 -1.39
CA ILE A 152 3.31 3.95 -2.84
C ILE A 152 4.72 4.07 -3.45
N MET A 153 5.07 3.15 -4.35
CA MET A 153 6.32 3.23 -5.10
C MET A 153 6.21 4.26 -6.23
N ILE A 154 7.21 5.13 -6.33
CA ILE A 154 7.32 6.18 -7.35
C ILE A 154 8.58 6.03 -8.22
N ASP A 155 8.94 4.79 -8.53
CA ASP A 155 10.00 4.47 -9.48
C ASP A 155 9.43 4.41 -10.90
N TYR A 156 10.07 5.09 -11.86
CA TYR A 156 9.66 5.18 -13.27
C TYR A 156 9.90 3.88 -14.06
N LYS A 157 9.50 2.72 -13.53
CA LYS A 157 9.66 1.42 -14.20
C LYS A 157 8.48 1.06 -15.11
N HIS A 158 7.28 1.45 -14.69
CA HIS A 158 6.04 1.23 -15.44
C HIS A 158 5.27 2.55 -15.53
N ASN A 159 4.67 2.83 -16.69
CA ASN A 159 3.95 4.06 -16.97
C ASN A 159 4.82 5.32 -16.77
N SER A 160 6.11 5.21 -17.12
CA SER A 160 7.01 6.36 -17.18
C SER A 160 6.59 7.30 -18.32
N VAL A 161 7.02 8.56 -18.25
CA VAL A 161 6.79 9.50 -19.36
C VAL A 161 7.46 8.97 -20.64
N GLU A 162 8.57 8.26 -20.48
CA GLU A 162 9.26 7.56 -21.55
C GLU A 162 8.40 6.43 -22.17
N ASP A 163 7.69 5.64 -21.36
CA ASP A 163 6.82 4.56 -21.86
C ASP A 163 5.64 5.11 -22.69
N GLU A 164 5.16 6.31 -22.37
CA GLU A 164 4.05 6.97 -23.08
C GLU A 164 4.52 7.77 -24.31
N LEU A 165 5.74 8.30 -24.29
CA LEU A 165 6.28 9.14 -25.36
C LEU A 165 7.08 8.36 -26.41
N LEU A 166 7.61 7.17 -26.08
CA LEU A 166 8.40 6.37 -27.01
C LEU A 166 7.53 5.27 -27.63
N PRO A 167 7.65 5.03 -28.95
CA PRO A 167 6.94 3.94 -29.58
C PRO A 167 7.37 2.61 -28.95
N VAL A 168 6.38 1.76 -28.63
CA VAL A 168 6.59 0.41 -28.14
C VAL A 168 7.52 -0.31 -29.10
N LYS A 169 8.67 -0.80 -28.59
CA LYS A 169 9.64 -1.58 -29.36
C LYS A 169 9.11 -2.98 -29.68
#